data_AF-A0A3B9TWK1-F1
#
_entry.id   AF-A0A3B9TWK1-F1
#
_cell.length_a   1.000
_cell.length_b   1.000
_cell.length_c   1.000
_cell.angle_alpha   90.00
_cell.angle_beta   90.00
_cell.angle_gamma   90.00
#
_symmetry.space_group_name_H-M   'P 1'
#
loop_
_entity.id
_entity.type
_entity.pdbx_description
1 polymer ?
#
loop_
_entity_poly.entity_id
_entity_poly.type
_entity_poly.pdbx_seq_one_letter_code
_entity_poly.pdbx_strand_id
1 'polypeptide(L)'
;ALATGYALAKHLRKIPVEVGVCDGFVGNRMLQRVREAAELLLLDGAEPEQIDRAMRGFGYSMGLYETQDMSGLDIAWANRRRQQATRDPERRYSKVQDQVCEAGWLGRKAGLGWYVYENDKLTGPNPAVAPLI
;
A
#
# COMPACT_ATOMS: atom_id res chain seq x y z
N ALA A 1 -8.51 -28.51 14.20
CA ALA A 1 -8.71 -27.21 13.52
C ALA A 1 -7.74 -27.01 12.35
N LEU A 2 -6.41 -27.02 12.56
CA LEU A 2 -5.41 -26.82 11.50
C LEU A 2 -5.58 -27.77 10.30
N ALA A 3 -5.65 -29.09 10.54
CA ALA A 3 -5.85 -30.09 9.49
C ALA A 3 -7.11 -29.83 8.63
N THR A 4 -8.20 -29.39 9.27
CA THR A 4 -9.45 -29.02 8.59
C THR A 4 -9.27 -27.79 7.69
N GLY A 5 -8.52 -26.78 8.15
CA GLY A 5 -8.20 -25.59 7.35
C GLY A 5 -7.35 -25.92 6.11
N TYR A 6 -6.36 -26.80 6.26
CA TYR A 6 -5.55 -27.30 5.15
C TYR A 6 -6.39 -28.09 4.14
N ALA A 7 -7.29 -28.96 4.61
CA ALA A 7 -8.20 -29.71 3.75
C ALA A 7 -9.11 -28.80 2.93
N LEU A 8 -9.67 -27.75 3.56
CA LEU A 8 -10.49 -26.75 2.87
C LEU A 8 -9.67 -25.98 1.82
N ALA A 9 -8.47 -25.50 2.16
CA ALA A 9 -7.61 -24.79 1.22
C ALA A 9 -7.29 -25.65 -0.01
N LYS A 10 -6.99 -26.94 0.18
CA LYS A 10 -6.78 -27.90 -0.91
C LYS A 10 -8.04 -28.07 -1.77
N HIS A 11 -9.22 -28.17 -1.16
CA HIS A 11 -10.50 -28.24 -1.90
C HIS A 11 -10.75 -26.99 -2.76
N LEU A 12 -10.37 -25.82 -2.24
CA LEU A 12 -10.43 -24.54 -2.97
C LEU A 12 -9.28 -24.34 -3.98
N ARG A 13 -8.39 -25.32 -4.13
CA ARG A 13 -7.18 -25.27 -4.97
C ARG A 13 -6.28 -24.07 -4.62
N LYS A 14 -6.14 -23.78 -3.33
CA LYS A 14 -5.23 -22.78 -2.77
C LYS A 14 -4.07 -23.47 -2.04
N ILE A 15 -2.95 -22.78 -1.93
CA ILE A 15 -1.77 -23.27 -1.20
C ILE A 15 -1.85 -22.69 0.23
N PRO A 16 -2.16 -23.51 1.26
CA PRO A 16 -2.16 -23.05 2.64
C PRO A 16 -0.73 -22.88 3.17
N VAL A 17 -0.54 -21.89 4.03
CA VAL A 17 0.72 -21.67 4.77
C VAL A 17 0.38 -21.52 6.25
N GLU A 18 1.00 -22.33 7.10
CA GLU A 18 0.86 -22.19 8.55
C GLU A 18 1.73 -21.06 9.07
N VAL A 19 1.14 -20.22 9.92
CA VAL A 19 1.78 -19.04 10.48
C VAL A 19 1.41 -18.92 11.96
N GLY A 20 2.37 -18.51 12.78
CA GLY A 20 2.09 -18.11 14.15
C GLY A 20 1.23 -16.84 14.20
N VAL A 21 0.58 -16.62 15.35
CA VAL A 21 -0.19 -15.40 15.60
C VAL A 21 0.77 -14.23 15.83
N CYS A 22 0.64 -13.17 15.04
CA CYS A 22 1.34 -11.92 15.23
C CYS A 22 0.53 -10.76 14.64
N ASP A 23 0.87 -9.53 15.01
CA ASP A 23 0.23 -8.34 14.45
C ASP A 23 0.42 -8.31 12.92
N GLY A 24 -0.69 -8.24 12.19
CA GLY A 24 -0.73 -8.29 10.73
C GLY A 24 -0.51 -9.65 10.08
N PHE A 25 -0.23 -10.73 10.83
CA PHE A 25 0.19 -12.04 10.30
C PHE A 25 1.39 -11.92 9.33
N VAL A 26 1.79 -13.01 8.66
CA VAL A 26 2.98 -13.00 7.79
C VAL A 26 2.83 -12.02 6.62
N GLY A 27 1.67 -12.00 5.96
CA GLY A 27 1.46 -11.26 4.71
C GLY A 27 1.48 -9.75 4.91
N ASN A 28 0.69 -9.24 5.86
CA ASN A 28 0.67 -7.79 6.08
C ASN A 28 1.98 -7.33 6.72
N ARG A 29 2.61 -8.14 7.58
CA ARG A 29 3.92 -7.79 8.15
C ARG A 29 4.99 -7.59 7.08
N MET A 30 5.06 -8.49 6.08
CA MET A 30 5.97 -8.33 4.94
C MET A 30 5.61 -7.09 4.12
N LEU A 31 4.32 -6.91 3.81
CA LEU A 31 3.84 -5.76 3.03
C LEU A 31 4.15 -4.43 3.71
N GLN A 32 4.03 -4.32 5.03
CA GLN A 32 4.36 -3.12 5.79
C GLN A 32 5.83 -2.73 5.62
N ARG A 33 6.77 -3.69 5.68
CA ARG A 33 8.20 -3.41 5.48
C ARG A 33 8.50 -2.90 4.06
N VAL A 34 7.85 -3.48 3.05
CA VAL A 34 8.01 -3.02 1.66
C VAL A 34 7.44 -1.61 1.47
N ARG A 35 6.28 -1.33 2.08
CA ARG A 35 5.67 0.01 2.03
C ARG A 35 6.53 1.06 2.74
N GLU A 36 7.06 0.73 3.91
CA GLU A 36 7.98 1.62 4.63
C GLU A 36 9.23 1.94 3.78
N ALA A 37 9.80 0.98 3.08
CA ALA A 37 10.92 1.23 2.17
C ALA A 37 10.52 2.14 1.00
N ALA A 38 9.35 1.92 0.39
CA ALA A 38 8.82 2.79 -0.66
C ALA A 38 8.55 4.23 -0.15
N GLU A 39 8.06 4.37 1.08
CA GLU A 39 7.85 5.68 1.72
C GLU A 39 9.16 6.44 1.95
N LEU A 40 10.24 5.75 2.30
CA LEU A 40 11.55 6.36 2.42
C LEU A 40 12.07 6.82 1.06
N LEU A 41 11.89 6.03 0.01
CA LEU A 41 12.25 6.43 -1.36
C LEU A 41 11.44 7.65 -1.82
N LEU A 42 10.15 7.69 -1.49
CA LEU A 42 9.30 8.84 -1.74
C LEU A 42 9.86 10.08 -1.05
N LEU A 43 10.23 9.98 0.24
CA LEU A 43 10.87 11.08 0.97
C LEU A 43 12.24 11.50 0.41
N ASP A 44 12.92 10.60 -0.28
CA ASP A 44 14.21 10.87 -0.91
C ASP A 44 14.06 11.40 -2.35
N GLY A 45 12.81 11.68 -2.79
CA GLY A 45 12.51 12.35 -4.07
C GLY A 45 12.05 11.43 -5.20
N ALA A 46 11.88 10.14 -4.96
CA ALA A 46 11.41 9.22 -5.98
C ALA A 46 9.90 9.37 -6.22
N GLU A 47 9.48 9.39 -7.49
CA GLU A 47 8.06 9.47 -7.82
C GLU A 47 7.36 8.11 -7.67
N PRO A 48 6.04 8.06 -7.36
CA PRO A 48 5.29 6.82 -7.26
C PRO A 48 5.42 5.89 -8.46
N GLU A 49 5.42 6.45 -9.68
CA GLU A 49 5.60 5.69 -10.92
C GLU A 49 6.99 5.06 -11.03
N GLN A 50 8.04 5.76 -10.58
CA GLN A 50 9.41 5.24 -10.61
C GLN A 50 9.55 4.04 -9.67
N ILE A 51 8.98 4.14 -8.47
CA ILE A 51 8.95 3.05 -7.49
C ILE A 51 8.13 1.88 -8.05
N ASP A 52 6.93 2.14 -8.57
CA ASP A 52 6.07 1.10 -9.14
C ASP A 52 6.70 0.40 -10.34
N ARG A 53 7.42 1.12 -11.19
CA ARG A 53 8.20 0.54 -12.30
C ARG A 53 9.32 -0.35 -11.79
N ALA A 54 10.06 0.07 -10.76
CA ALA A 54 11.11 -0.74 -10.15
C ALA A 54 10.54 -2.02 -9.52
N MET A 55 9.41 -1.93 -8.82
CA MET A 55 8.74 -3.09 -8.21
C MET A 55 8.23 -4.08 -9.25
N ARG A 56 7.66 -3.60 -10.37
CA ARG A 56 7.29 -4.49 -11.49
C ARG A 56 8.52 -5.15 -12.11
N GLY A 57 9.62 -4.42 -12.29
CA GLY A 57 10.90 -4.96 -12.76
C GLY A 57 11.49 -6.04 -11.83
N PHE A 58 11.25 -5.92 -10.52
CA PHE A 58 11.62 -6.93 -9.53
C PHE A 58 10.73 -8.20 -9.59
N GLY A 59 9.54 -8.13 -10.18
CA GLY A 59 8.64 -9.26 -10.37
C GLY A 59 7.27 -9.12 -9.70
N TYR A 60 6.91 -7.95 -9.16
CA TYR A 60 5.54 -7.70 -8.71
C TYR A 60 4.60 -7.60 -9.90
N SER A 61 3.40 -8.18 -9.79
CA SER A 61 2.38 -8.12 -10.85
C SER A 61 1.75 -6.73 -11.01
N MET A 62 1.83 -5.90 -9.98
CA MET A 62 1.24 -4.57 -9.89
C MET A 62 2.16 -3.67 -9.09
N GLY A 63 2.15 -2.37 -9.39
CA GLY A 63 2.87 -1.38 -8.61
C GLY A 63 2.38 -1.31 -7.16
N LEU A 64 3.24 -0.86 -6.24
CA LEU A 64 2.88 -0.67 -4.84
C LEU A 64 1.83 0.43 -4.68
N TYR A 65 2.04 1.59 -5.32
CA TYR A 65 1.13 2.73 -5.25
C TYR A 65 -0.15 2.48 -6.03
N GLU A 66 -0.06 1.80 -7.17
CA GLU A 66 -1.23 1.29 -7.90
C GLU A 66 -2.08 0.35 -7.02
N THR A 67 -1.43 -0.58 -6.29
CA THR A 67 -2.12 -1.50 -5.37
C THR A 67 -2.76 -0.74 -4.19
N GLN A 68 -2.11 0.32 -3.71
CA GLN A 68 -2.65 1.18 -2.65
C GLN A 68 -3.93 1.89 -3.12
N ASP A 69 -3.90 2.51 -4.30
CA ASP A 69 -5.07 3.15 -4.88
C ASP A 69 -6.22 2.17 -5.14
N MET A 70 -5.92 0.95 -5.56
CA MET A 70 -6.92 -0.11 -5.75
C MET A 70 -7.57 -0.53 -4.42
N SER A 71 -6.77 -0.62 -3.35
CA SER A 71 -7.26 -0.99 -2.01
C SER A 71 -8.08 0.14 -1.35
N GLY A 72 -7.79 1.39 -1.70
CA GLY A 72 -8.30 2.59 -1.04
C GLY A 72 -7.33 3.10 0.02
N LEU A 73 -7.08 4.42 0.02
CA LEU A 73 -6.13 5.04 0.95
C LEU A 73 -6.75 5.44 2.30
N ASP A 74 -8.07 5.55 2.36
CA ASP A 74 -8.86 5.97 3.52
C ASP A 74 -8.68 5.06 4.74
N ILE A 75 -8.73 3.74 4.55
CA ILE A 75 -8.57 2.76 5.63
C ILE A 75 -7.13 2.81 6.18
N ALA A 76 -6.15 2.90 5.28
CA ALA A 76 -4.74 3.00 5.66
C ALA A 76 -4.48 4.31 6.42
N TRP A 77 -5.05 5.42 5.95
CA TRP A 77 -4.95 6.73 6.60
C TRP A 77 -5.59 6.74 7.99
N ALA A 78 -6.79 6.18 8.14
CA ALA A 78 -7.43 6.03 9.44
C ALA A 78 -6.58 5.20 10.42
N ASN A 79 -5.90 4.16 9.92
CA ASN A 79 -4.97 3.38 10.74
C ASN A 79 -3.75 4.22 11.16
N ARG A 80 -3.12 4.96 10.24
CA ARG A 80 -1.99 5.85 10.55
C ARG A 80 -2.36 6.89 11.61
N ARG A 81 -3.54 7.51 11.49
CA ARG A 81 -4.05 8.49 12.46
C ARG A 81 -4.24 7.89 13.85
N ARG A 82 -4.78 6.67 13.96
CA ARG A 82 -4.92 5.97 15.24
C ARG A 82 -3.57 5.65 15.89
N GLN A 83 -2.55 5.38 15.09
CA GLN A 83 -1.20 5.06 15.57
C GLN A 83 -0.36 6.30 15.88
N GLN A 84 -0.83 7.51 15.56
CA GLN A 84 -0.06 8.75 15.73
C GLN A 84 0.42 8.95 17.17
N ALA A 85 -0.42 8.64 18.16
CA ALA A 85 -0.08 8.82 19.58
C ALA A 85 0.95 7.82 20.11
N THR A 86 1.09 6.66 19.47
CA THR A 86 2.00 5.59 19.87
C THR A 86 3.14 5.40 18.87
N ARG A 87 3.26 6.28 17.87
CA ARG A 87 4.30 6.20 16.86
C ARG A 87 5.64 6.57 17.48
N ASP A 88 6.65 5.76 17.15
CA ASP A 88 8.03 6.06 17.49
C ASP A 88 8.45 7.43 16.88
N PRO A 89 8.86 8.41 17.70
CA PRO A 89 9.25 9.73 17.23
C PRO A 89 10.56 9.73 16.45
N GLU A 90 11.45 8.74 16.64
CA GLU A 90 12.72 8.65 15.91
C GLU A 90 12.55 8.08 14.51
N ARG A 91 11.39 7.45 14.24
CA ARG A 91 11.12 6.81 12.97
C ARG A 91 10.71 7.84 11.91
N ARG A 92 11.41 7.83 10.78
CA ARG A 92 11.04 8.62 9.59
C ARG A 92 9.60 8.31 9.17
N TYR A 93 8.86 9.36 8.81
CA TYR A 93 7.46 9.26 8.42
C TYR A 93 7.16 10.15 7.23
N SER A 94 6.49 9.59 6.22
CA SER A 94 6.08 10.35 5.04
C SER A 94 4.78 11.11 5.29
N LYS A 95 4.86 12.44 5.34
CA LYS A 95 3.66 13.30 5.39
C LYS A 95 2.89 13.33 4.07
N VAL A 96 3.56 12.98 2.96
CA VAL A 96 2.97 12.98 1.61
C VAL A 96 1.73 12.10 1.56
N GLN A 97 1.78 10.91 2.17
CA GLN A 97 0.61 10.01 2.18
C GLN A 97 -0.60 10.60 2.90
N ASP A 98 -0.37 11.40 3.95
CA ASP A 98 -1.46 12.05 4.67
C ASP A 98 -1.99 13.23 3.86
N GLN A 99 -1.11 14.03 3.25
CA GLN A 99 -1.50 15.15 2.39
C GLN A 99 -2.34 14.68 1.18
N VAL A 100 -1.98 13.55 0.57
CA VAL A 100 -2.78 12.91 -0.51
C VAL A 100 -4.18 12.56 -0.02
N CYS A 101 -4.30 11.99 1.18
CA CYS A 101 -5.60 11.65 1.76
C CYS A 101 -6.40 12.88 2.19
N GLU A 102 -5.74 13.91 2.76
CA GLU A 102 -6.33 15.19 3.15
C GLU A 102 -6.86 15.97 1.95
N ALA A 103 -6.20 15.85 0.79
CA ALA A 103 -6.65 16.40 -0.48
C ALA A 103 -7.83 15.62 -1.11
N GLY A 104 -8.28 14.53 -0.48
CA GLY A 104 -9.38 13.70 -0.97
C GLY A 104 -9.00 12.76 -2.10
N TRP A 105 -7.70 12.56 -2.37
CA TRP A 105 -7.22 11.63 -3.40
C TRP A 105 -7.17 10.22 -2.83
N LEU A 106 -8.34 9.58 -2.70
CA LEU A 106 -8.50 8.33 -1.94
C LEU A 106 -8.25 7.05 -2.75
N GLY A 107 -7.86 7.18 -4.02
CA GLY A 107 -7.51 6.06 -4.90
C GLY A 107 -8.53 5.83 -6.01
N ARG A 108 -8.51 4.61 -6.55
CA ARG A 108 -9.21 4.22 -7.78
C ARG A 108 -10.72 4.46 -7.72
N LYS A 109 -11.37 4.14 -6.60
CA LYS A 109 -12.82 4.35 -6.39
C LYS A 109 -13.22 5.82 -6.39
N ALA A 110 -12.31 6.72 -6.00
CA ALA A 110 -12.53 8.16 -6.01
C ALA A 110 -12.17 8.81 -7.36
N GLY A 111 -11.66 8.03 -8.33
CA GLY A 111 -11.16 8.55 -9.60
C GLY A 111 -9.78 9.21 -9.51
N LEU A 112 -9.24 9.40 -8.31
CA LEU A 112 -8.01 10.13 -8.07
C LEU A 112 -7.32 9.64 -6.80
N GLY A 113 -6.02 9.35 -6.89
CA GLY A 113 -5.15 8.89 -5.81
C GLY A 113 -3.71 9.28 -6.07
N TRP A 114 -2.80 8.31 -5.97
CA TRP A 114 -1.44 8.43 -6.52
C TRP A 114 -1.48 8.57 -8.05
N TYR A 115 -2.48 7.96 -8.68
CA TYR A 115 -2.76 8.03 -10.11
C TYR A 115 -4.12 8.67 -10.39
N VAL A 116 -4.31 9.08 -11.64
CA VAL A 116 -5.60 9.51 -12.19
C VAL A 116 -6.31 8.29 -12.77
N TYR A 117 -7.62 8.19 -12.51
CA TYR A 117 -8.45 7.11 -13.02
C TYR A 117 -9.67 7.66 -13.76
N GLU A 118 -9.82 7.29 -15.03
CA GLU A 118 -11.00 7.60 -15.83
C GLU A 118 -11.75 6.31 -16.13
N ASN A 119 -13.06 6.27 -15.82
CA ASN A 119 -13.88 5.06 -15.98
C ASN A 119 -13.22 3.82 -15.37
N ASP A 120 -12.65 3.96 -14.16
CA ASP A 120 -11.99 2.90 -13.41
C ASP A 120 -10.70 2.36 -14.06
N LYS A 121 -10.13 3.08 -15.02
CA LYS A 121 -8.85 2.76 -15.68
C LYS A 121 -7.79 3.81 -15.33
N LEU A 122 -6.59 3.34 -15.00
CA LEU A 122 -5.44 4.20 -14.77
C LEU A 122 -5.08 4.93 -16.07
N THR A 123 -5.01 6.26 -16.02
CA THR A 123 -4.69 7.11 -17.19
C THR A 123 -3.32 7.78 -17.09
N GLY A 124 -2.78 7.93 -15.88
CA GLY A 124 -1.45 8.48 -15.67
C GLY A 124 -1.16 8.82 -14.20
N PRO A 125 0.06 9.26 -13.87
CA PRO A 125 0.38 9.76 -12.53
C PRO A 125 -0.45 11.00 -12.21
N ASN A 126 -0.82 11.16 -10.94
CA ASN A 126 -1.47 12.40 -10.49
C ASN A 126 -0.43 13.53 -10.45
N PRO A 127 -0.53 14.56 -11.31
CA PRO A 127 0.48 15.62 -11.39
C PRO A 127 0.56 16.47 -10.11
N ALA A 128 -0.49 16.44 -9.28
CA ALA A 128 -0.52 17.16 -8.03
C ALA A 128 0.24 16.44 -6.89
N VAL A 129 0.71 15.21 -7.11
CA VAL A 129 1.52 14.46 -6.14
C VAL A 129 2.99 14.90 -6.17
N ALA A 130 3.57 15.13 -7.34
CA ALA A 130 4.99 15.47 -7.46
C ALA A 130 5.42 16.69 -6.64
N PRO A 131 4.62 17.78 -6.54
CA PRO A 131 4.95 18.93 -5.68
C PRO A 131 4.91 18.66 -4.17
N LEU A 132 4.36 17.51 -3.73
CA LEU A 132 4.29 17.14 -2.31
C LEU A 132 5.53 16.37 -1.85
N ILE A 133 6.33 15.87 -2.80
CA ILE A 133 7.53 15.06 -2.60
C ILE A 133 8.74 15.98 -2.43
#